data_AF-A0A363SWP8-F1
#
_entry.id   AF-A0A363SWP8-F1
#
_cell.length_a   1.000
_cell.length_b   1.000
_cell.length_c   1.000
_cell.angle_alpha   90.00
_cell.angle_beta   90.00
_cell.angle_gamma   90.00
#
_symmetry.space_group_name_H-M   'P 1'
#
loop_
_entity.id
_entity.type
_entity.pdbx_description
1 polymer ?
#
loop_
_entity_poly.entity_id
_entity_poly.type
_entity_poly.pdbx_seq_one_letter_code
_entity_poly.pdbx_strand_id
1 'polypeptide(L)'
;MTNPRGAPKGNLNALKNGFYSRLFHNAETSDLASDTPANLEPEITLLRVMIRRTMELSDGIDDLREATRVLDALGAAAGRLASLLRTQKNLTEQNGGLADEISLAIQQVNAELRSKR
;
A
#
# COMPACT_ATOMS: atom_id res chain seq x y z
N MET A 1 26.94 -31.36 22.36
CA MET A 1 25.61 -31.11 22.97
C MET A 1 24.85 -30.15 22.07
N THR A 2 23.79 -30.61 21.43
CA THR A 2 22.99 -29.81 20.49
C THR A 2 22.00 -28.96 21.29
N ASN A 3 22.20 -27.65 21.37
CA ASN A 3 21.18 -26.77 21.93
C ASN A 3 19.90 -26.91 21.09
N PRO A 4 18.74 -27.22 21.69
CA PRO A 4 17.49 -27.30 20.96
C PRO A 4 17.20 -25.94 20.34
N ARG A 5 17.06 -25.91 19.01
CA ARG A 5 16.61 -24.74 18.26
C ARG A 5 15.12 -24.56 18.50
N GLY A 6 14.77 -23.90 19.59
CA GLY A 6 13.37 -23.63 19.93
C GLY A 6 13.22 -22.94 21.27
N ALA A 7 12.14 -22.18 21.40
CA ALA A 7 11.74 -21.61 22.68
C ALA A 7 11.44 -22.73 23.70
N PRO A 8 11.80 -22.56 24.98
CA PRO A 8 11.45 -23.50 26.04
C PRO A 8 9.94 -23.77 26.10
N LYS A 9 9.55 -25.00 26.44
CA LYS A 9 8.13 -25.38 26.63
C LYS A 9 7.51 -24.50 27.72
N GLY A 10 6.46 -23.76 27.37
CA GLY A 10 5.81 -22.79 28.27
C GLY A 10 6.34 -21.34 28.15
N ASN A 11 7.23 -21.05 27.20
CA ASN A 11 7.67 -19.69 26.93
C ASN A 11 6.55 -18.85 26.29
N LEU A 12 5.96 -17.94 27.07
CA LEU A 12 4.94 -16.98 26.64
C LEU A 12 5.53 -15.66 26.11
N ASN A 13 6.85 -15.53 25.93
CA ASN A 13 7.46 -14.27 25.48
C ASN A 13 7.00 -13.86 24.08
N ALA A 14 6.73 -14.81 23.19
CA ALA A 14 6.15 -14.51 21.88
C ALA A 14 4.70 -13.97 21.99
N LEU A 15 3.95 -14.40 23.02
CA LEU A 15 2.58 -13.93 23.29
C LEU A 15 2.57 -12.55 23.99
N LYS A 16 3.60 -12.23 24.78
CA LYS A 16 3.69 -10.96 25.52
C LYS A 16 4.45 -9.86 24.77
N ASN A 17 5.48 -10.23 24.03
CA ASN A 17 6.44 -9.30 23.40
C ASN A 17 6.68 -9.59 21.92
N GLY A 18 5.98 -10.56 21.31
CA GLY A 18 6.18 -10.93 19.92
C GLY A 18 5.48 -10.01 18.93
N PHE A 19 5.77 -10.20 17.65
CA PHE A 19 5.17 -9.46 16.53
C PHE A 19 3.62 -9.44 16.57
N TYR A 20 2.99 -10.49 17.12
CA TYR A 20 1.54 -10.65 17.25
C TYR A 20 0.99 -10.34 18.67
N SER A 21 1.82 -9.93 19.62
CA SER A 21 1.36 -9.62 20.99
C SER A 21 0.72 -8.24 21.12
N ARG A 22 0.88 -7.40 20.10
CA ARG A 22 0.24 -6.08 20.03
C ARG A 22 -1.10 -6.27 19.34
N LEU A 23 -2.18 -6.03 20.08
CA LEU A 23 -3.49 -5.83 19.48
C LEU A 23 -3.35 -4.73 18.42
N PHE A 24 -3.81 -5.01 17.20
CA PHE A 24 -3.91 -3.99 16.17
C PHE A 24 -4.74 -2.82 16.71
N HIS A 25 -4.30 -1.59 16.46
CA HIS A 25 -5.10 -0.42 16.73
C HIS A 25 -6.37 -0.49 15.88
N ASN A 26 -7.43 0.18 16.32
CA ASN A 26 -8.70 0.17 15.58
C ASN A 26 -8.53 0.65 14.11
N ALA A 27 -7.61 1.59 13.86
CA ALA A 27 -7.25 2.02 12.51
C ALA A 27 -6.59 0.90 11.70
N GLU A 28 -5.60 0.20 12.27
CA GLU A 28 -4.91 -0.92 11.63
C GLU A 28 -5.86 -2.10 11.35
N THR A 29 -6.84 -2.34 12.23
CA THR A 29 -7.87 -3.36 12.03
C THR A 29 -8.83 -3.00 10.89
N SER A 30 -9.18 -1.71 10.79
CA SER A 30 -10.00 -1.18 9.70
C SER A 30 -9.29 -1.28 8.35
N ASP A 31 -7.99 -0.99 8.31
CA ASP A 31 -7.16 -1.09 7.11
C ASP A 31 -6.96 -2.55 6.66
N LEU A 32 -6.89 -3.50 7.60
CA LEU A 32 -6.82 -4.93 7.30
C LEU A 32 -8.15 -5.53 6.83
N ALA A 33 -9.28 -4.92 7.21
CA ALA A 33 -10.61 -5.36 6.78
C ALA A 33 -10.94 -4.94 5.35
N SER A 34 -10.22 -3.95 4.79
CA SER A 34 -10.36 -3.58 3.38
C SER A 34 -9.68 -4.60 2.47
N ASP A 35 -10.43 -5.65 2.12
CA ASP A 35 -10.05 -6.75 1.22
C ASP A 35 -10.02 -6.30 -0.26
N THR A 36 -9.48 -5.11 -0.53
CA THR A 36 -9.44 -4.56 -1.89
C THR A 36 -8.15 -4.98 -2.58
N PRO A 37 -8.20 -5.82 -3.63
CA PRO A 37 -7.01 -6.28 -4.31
C PRO A 37 -6.25 -5.09 -4.90
N ALA A 38 -5.02 -4.90 -4.41
CA ALA A 38 -4.00 -4.02 -4.97
C ALA A 38 -4.45 -2.56 -5.20
N ASN A 39 -4.91 -1.88 -4.16
CA ASN A 39 -5.18 -0.44 -4.19
C ASN A 39 -4.14 0.33 -3.37
N LEU A 40 -3.37 1.21 -4.01
CA LEU A 40 -2.36 2.08 -3.39
C LEU A 40 -2.88 3.50 -3.08
N GLU A 41 -4.16 3.78 -3.30
CA GLU A 41 -4.75 5.09 -3.00
C GLU A 41 -4.61 5.53 -1.52
N PRO A 42 -4.74 4.65 -0.51
CA PRO A 42 -4.50 5.03 0.89
C PRO A 42 -3.06 5.52 1.10
N GLU A 43 -2.07 4.81 0.57
CA GLU A 43 -0.65 5.15 0.67
C GLU A 43 -0.30 6.43 -0.08
N ILE A 44 -0.87 6.62 -1.28
CA ILE A 44 -0.76 7.85 -2.07
C ILE A 44 -1.32 9.04 -1.28
N THR A 45 -2.49 8.87 -0.67
CA THR A 45 -3.16 9.91 0.12
C THR A 45 -2.33 10.26 1.36
N LEU A 46 -1.87 9.25 2.10
CA LEU A 46 -1.00 9.43 3.26
C LEU A 46 0.27 10.20 2.88
N LEU A 47 0.94 9.79 1.80
CA LEU A 47 2.18 10.42 1.37
C LEU A 47 1.97 11.89 0.94
N ARG A 48 0.85 12.20 0.25
CA ARG A 48 0.48 13.58 -0.09
C ARG A 48 0.26 14.45 1.15
N VAL A 49 -0.42 13.92 2.18
CA VAL A 49 -0.62 14.63 3.45
C VAL A 49 0.71 14.89 4.15
N MET A 50 1.60 13.88 4.20
CA MET A 50 2.91 14.04 4.83
C MET A 50 3.81 15.04 4.10
N ILE A 51 3.79 15.06 2.76
CA ILE A 51 4.48 16.07 1.96
C ILE A 51 3.97 17.47 2.33
N ARG A 52 2.65 17.67 2.33
CA ARG A 52 2.06 18.98 2.66
C ARG A 52 2.41 19.44 4.08
N ARG A 53 2.29 18.56 5.08
CA ARG A 53 2.68 18.86 6.46
C ARG A 53 4.15 19.22 6.58
N THR A 54 5.01 18.54 5.84
CA THR A 54 6.45 18.83 5.83
C THR A 54 6.74 20.19 5.21
N MET A 55 6.01 20.56 4.14
CA MET A 55 6.11 21.90 3.55
C MET A 55 5.64 22.99 4.53
N GLU A 56 4.54 22.78 5.25
CA GLU A 56 4.05 23.71 6.27
C GLU A 56 5.04 23.87 7.42
N LEU A 57 5.66 22.78 7.88
CA LEU A 57 6.71 22.81 8.90
C LEU A 57 8.00 23.48 8.44
N SER A 58 8.22 23.55 7.12
CA SER A 58 9.40 24.20 6.54
C SER A 58 9.24 25.69 6.31
N ASP A 59 8.08 26.25 6.66
CA ASP A 59 7.85 27.69 6.58
C ASP A 59 8.77 28.44 7.56
N GLY A 60 9.39 29.52 7.07
CA GLY A 60 10.31 30.33 7.89
C GLY A 60 11.71 29.73 8.11
N ILE A 61 12.15 28.75 7.32
CA ILE A 61 13.55 28.29 7.36
C ILE A 61 14.46 29.35 6.73
N ASP A 62 15.34 29.93 7.55
CA ASP A 62 16.34 30.92 7.13
C ASP A 62 17.74 30.30 6.92
N ASP A 63 18.00 29.11 7.45
CA ASP A 63 19.27 28.41 7.27
C ASP A 63 19.31 27.63 5.95
N LEU A 64 20.28 27.96 5.09
CA LEU A 64 20.43 27.34 3.78
C LEU A 64 20.67 25.82 3.86
N ARG A 65 21.38 25.34 4.90
CA ARG A 65 21.65 23.90 5.04
C ARG A 65 20.39 23.15 5.43
N GLU A 66 19.60 23.69 6.33
CA GLU A 66 18.29 23.15 6.70
C GLU A 66 17.32 23.16 5.52
N ALA A 67 17.26 24.27 4.76
CA ALA A 67 16.44 24.38 3.56
C ALA A 67 16.81 23.32 2.51
N THR A 68 18.11 23.07 2.31
CA THR A 68 18.61 22.03 1.39
C THR A 68 18.14 20.64 1.83
N ARG A 69 18.23 20.32 3.12
CA ARG A 69 17.80 19.01 3.66
C ARG A 69 16.31 18.79 3.50
N VAL A 70 15.50 19.82 3.76
CA VAL A 70 14.05 19.76 3.57
C VAL A 70 13.74 19.54 2.10
N LEU A 71 14.40 20.28 1.20
CA LEU A 71 14.20 20.15 -0.24
C LEU A 71 14.56 18.74 -0.74
N ASP A 72 15.67 18.16 -0.27
CA ASP A 72 16.05 16.79 -0.60
C ASP A 72 15.01 15.77 -0.13
N ALA A 73 14.50 15.94 1.10
CA ALA A 73 13.46 15.08 1.66
C ALA A 73 12.15 15.18 0.87
N LEU A 74 11.72 16.39 0.52
CA LEU A 74 10.53 16.63 -0.30
C LEU A 74 10.71 16.08 -1.72
N GLY A 75 11.90 16.23 -2.33
CA GLY A 75 12.23 15.66 -3.63
C GLY A 75 12.17 14.13 -3.62
N ALA A 76 12.74 13.49 -2.60
CA ALA A 76 12.66 12.05 -2.42
C ALA A 76 11.20 11.57 -2.23
N ALA A 77 10.40 12.30 -1.44
CA ALA A 77 8.99 12.00 -1.24
C ALA A 77 8.17 12.15 -2.53
N ALA A 78 8.42 13.20 -3.31
CA ALA A 78 7.80 13.42 -4.62
C ALA A 78 8.15 12.29 -5.62
N GLY A 79 9.40 11.84 -5.64
CA GLY A 79 9.82 10.70 -6.46
C GLY A 79 9.14 9.39 -6.07
N ARG A 80 8.93 9.14 -4.77
CA ARG A 80 8.15 8.01 -4.27
C ARG A 80 6.68 8.11 -4.65
N LEU A 81 6.10 9.31 -4.54
CA LEU A 81 4.71 9.57 -4.96
C LEU A 81 4.51 9.30 -6.45
N ALA A 82 5.43 9.75 -7.31
CA ALA A 82 5.38 9.49 -8.74
C ALA A 82 5.45 7.99 -9.06
N SER A 83 6.29 7.25 -8.32
CA SER A 83 6.39 5.79 -8.45
C SER A 83 5.10 5.09 -8.02
N LEU A 84 4.51 5.48 -6.88
CA LEU A 84 3.22 4.92 -6.42
C LEU A 84 2.09 5.19 -7.41
N LEU A 85 2.00 6.40 -7.95
CA LEU A 85 1.00 6.76 -8.96
C LEU A 85 1.15 5.91 -10.23
N ARG A 86 2.39 5.67 -10.69
CA ARG A 86 2.66 4.79 -11.83
C ARG A 86 2.24 3.35 -11.53
N THR A 87 2.56 2.84 -10.34
CA THR A 87 2.18 1.48 -9.93
C THR A 87 0.66 1.34 -9.84
N GLN A 88 -0.03 2.30 -9.22
CA GLN A 88 -1.50 2.34 -9.14
C GLN A 88 -2.14 2.31 -10.53
N LYS A 89 -1.60 3.10 -11.47
CA LYS A 89 -2.05 3.09 -12.86
C LYS A 89 -1.89 1.70 -13.49
N ASN A 90 -0.72 1.07 -13.35
CA ASN A 90 -0.46 -0.26 -13.91
C ASN A 90 -1.40 -1.32 -13.29
N LEU A 91 -1.66 -1.26 -11.98
CA LEU A 91 -2.59 -2.17 -11.30
C LEU A 91 -4.03 -2.00 -11.80
N THR A 92 -4.44 -0.75 -12.07
CA THR A 92 -5.75 -0.44 -12.64
C THR A 92 -5.87 -0.96 -14.08
N GLU A 93 -4.84 -0.77 -14.92
CA GLU A 93 -4.81 -1.26 -16.30
C GLU A 93 -4.86 -2.79 -16.38
N GLN A 94 -4.16 -3.50 -15.48
CA GLN A 94 -4.21 -4.97 -15.40
C GLN A 94 -5.60 -5.50 -15.01
N ASN A 95 -6.27 -4.84 -14.07
CA ASN A 95 -7.62 -5.23 -13.64
C ASN A 95 -8.69 -4.90 -14.70
N GLY A 96 -8.53 -3.82 -15.46
CA GLY A 96 -9.42 -3.46 -16.58
C GLY A 96 -9.38 -4.49 -17.71
N GLY A 97 -8.17 -4.93 -18.11
CA GLY A 97 -8.01 -5.91 -19.19
C GLY A 97 -8.72 -7.24 -18.94
N LEU A 98 -8.67 -7.78 -17.72
CA LEU A 98 -9.36 -9.03 -17.39
C LEU A 98 -10.89 -8.90 -17.40
N ALA A 99 -11.42 -7.79 -16.87
CA ALA A 99 -12.85 -7.54 -16.86
C ALA A 99 -13.40 -7.33 -18.30
N ASP A 100 -12.62 -6.68 -19.15
CA ASP A 100 -12.93 -6.49 -20.57
C ASP A 100 -12.87 -7.82 -21.34
N GLU A 101 -11.85 -8.65 -21.10
CA GLU A 101 -11.73 -10.00 -21.69
C GLU A 101 -12.89 -10.92 -21.27
N ILE A 102 -13.27 -10.91 -19.99
CA ILE A 102 -14.44 -11.66 -19.49
C ILE A 102 -15.72 -11.15 -20.15
N SER A 103 -15.88 -9.82 -20.26
CA SER A 103 -17.05 -9.22 -20.92
C SER A 103 -17.11 -9.62 -22.40
N LEU A 104 -15.97 -9.64 -23.08
CA LEU A 104 -15.87 -10.06 -24.48
C LEU A 104 -16.21 -11.54 -24.64
N ALA A 105 -15.70 -12.41 -23.77
CA ALA A 105 -15.98 -13.84 -23.77
C ALA A 105 -17.48 -14.13 -23.52
N ILE A 106 -18.11 -13.42 -22.58
CA ILE A 106 -19.54 -13.53 -22.31
C ILE A 106 -20.36 -13.08 -23.53
N GLN A 107 -19.96 -11.99 -24.19
CA GLN A 107 -20.63 -11.52 -25.41
C GLN A 107 -20.52 -12.55 -26.55
N GLN A 108 -19.37 -13.17 -26.73
CA GLN A 108 -19.15 -14.23 -27.74
C GLN A 108 -20.04 -15.44 -27.47
N VAL A 109 -20.09 -15.95 -26.24
CA VAL A 109 -20.96 -17.08 -25.86
C VAL A 109 -22.43 -16.74 -26.10
N ASN A 110 -22.87 -15.53 -25.75
CA ASN A 110 -24.24 -15.09 -26.00
C ASN A 110 -24.57 -14.99 -27.49
N ALA A 111 -23.62 -14.58 -28.32
CA ALA A 111 -23.80 -14.53 -29.78
C ALA A 111 -23.94 -15.94 -30.37
N GLU A 112 -23.12 -16.90 -29.95
CA GLU A 112 -23.21 -18.30 -30.37
C GLU A 112 -24.54 -18.96 -29.95
N LEU A 113 -25.01 -18.69 -28.73
CA LEU A 113 -26.30 -19.20 -28.24
C LEU A 113 -27.49 -18.64 -29.04
N ARG A 114 -27.39 -17.39 -29.50
CA ARG A 114 -28.41 -16.76 -30.35
C ARG A 114 -28.39 -17.26 -31.79
N SER A 115 -27.23 -17.66 -32.31
CA SER A 115 -27.11 -18.17 -33.69
C SER A 115 -27.47 -19.66 -33.83
N LYS A 116 -27.58 -20.41 -32.72
CA LYS A 116 -27.96 -21.83 -32.69
C LYS A 116 -29.46 -22.07 -32.42
N ARG A 117 -30.30 -21.03 -32.45
CA ARG A 117 -31.77 -21.12 -32.47
C ARG A 117 -32.28 -20.81 -33.86
#